data_AF-A0A9E2J8P5-F1
#
_entry.id   AF-A0A9E2J8P5-F1
#
_cell.length_a   1.000
_cell.length_b   1.000
_cell.length_c   1.000
_cell.angle_alpha   90.00
_cell.angle_beta   90.00
_cell.angle_gamma   90.00
#
_symmetry.space_group_name_H-M   'P 1'
#
loop_
_entity.id
_entity.type
_entity.pdbx_description
1 polymer ?
#
loop_
_entity_poly.entity_id
_entity_poly.type
_entity_poly.pdbx_seq_one_letter_code
_entity_poly.pdbx_strand_id
1 'polypeptide(L)'
;MAVARSEVVAQGVEAYYHCISRCVRRAFLRGLDSRTGRSYEHRKGWIQARLKDMAASFGIDVATYAVMSNHVHLVVRTRPDRVQGWSDEETAERWLTLFPVEREEDGRPKAPSRSAIESLAGQSGRLDEIRSRLGSVSWFMRCLNEYVARMANREDGCKGRFWEGRFKCQA
;
A
#
# COMPACT_ATOMS: atom_id res chain seq x y z
N MET A 1 23.60 -9.71 -6.75
CA MET A 1 22.91 -10.65 -5.83
C MET A 1 21.67 -9.93 -5.30
N ALA A 2 20.53 -10.61 -5.16
CA ALA A 2 19.35 -10.00 -4.54
C ALA A 2 19.51 -10.08 -3.00
N VAL A 3 19.54 -8.92 -2.34
CA VAL A 3 19.62 -8.82 -0.87
C VAL A 3 18.24 -9.03 -0.26
N ALA A 4 18.15 -9.73 0.87
CA ALA A 4 16.87 -9.91 1.55
C ALA A 4 16.35 -8.56 2.08
N ARG A 5 15.06 -8.26 1.94
CA ARG A 5 14.52 -6.97 2.40
C ARG A 5 14.67 -6.76 3.91
N SER A 6 14.72 -7.83 4.70
CA SER A 6 15.00 -7.77 6.13
C SER A 6 16.41 -7.29 6.44
N GLU A 7 17.34 -7.41 5.50
CA GLU A 7 18.71 -6.90 5.61
C GLU A 7 18.82 -5.44 5.12
N VAL A 8 17.86 -4.98 4.31
CA VAL A 8 17.82 -3.61 3.77
C VAL A 8 16.97 -2.69 4.64
N VAL A 9 15.82 -3.17 5.14
CA VAL A 9 14.85 -2.38 5.89
C VAL A 9 14.99 -2.70 7.37
N ALA A 10 15.70 -1.86 8.10
CA ALA A 10 15.81 -1.97 9.55
C ALA A 10 14.45 -1.67 10.20
N GLN A 11 13.98 -2.59 11.04
CA GLN A 11 12.75 -2.38 11.81
C GLN A 11 13.01 -1.41 12.97
N GLY A 12 12.01 -0.60 13.30
CA GLY A 12 12.11 0.35 14.41
C GLY A 12 13.04 1.54 14.16
N VAL A 13 13.64 1.64 12.97
CA VAL A 13 14.54 2.74 12.59
C VAL A 13 13.83 3.65 11.59
N GLU A 14 13.94 4.95 11.82
CA GLU A 14 13.55 5.96 10.84
C GLU A 14 14.58 6.00 9.72
N ALA A 15 14.16 5.73 8.49
CA ALA A 15 15.01 5.79 7.31
C ALA A 15 14.19 5.99 6.04
N TYR A 16 14.86 6.47 4.99
CA TYR A 16 14.29 6.58 3.66
C TYR A 16 14.58 5.31 2.86
N TYR A 17 13.62 4.91 2.01
CA TYR A 17 13.74 3.74 1.15
C TYR A 17 13.18 4.02 -0.23
N HIS A 18 13.95 3.66 -1.26
CA HIS A 18 13.51 3.65 -2.65
C HIS A 18 12.92 2.30 -3.02
N CYS A 19 11.60 2.28 -3.25
CA CYS A 19 10.83 1.11 -3.60
C CYS A 19 10.43 1.12 -5.08
N ILE A 20 10.57 -0.02 -5.77
CA ILE A 20 10.26 -0.15 -7.19
C ILE A 20 9.43 -1.40 -7.45
N SER A 21 8.27 -1.24 -8.10
CA SER A 21 7.43 -2.34 -8.59
C SER A 21 7.25 -2.23 -10.11
N ARG A 22 7.53 -3.31 -10.84
CA ARG A 22 7.41 -3.37 -12.32
C ARG A 22 6.32 -4.35 -12.74
N CYS A 23 5.50 -3.94 -13.70
CA CYS A 23 4.45 -4.77 -14.29
C CYS A 23 5.03 -5.81 -15.26
N VAL A 24 4.28 -6.91 -15.45
CA VAL A 24 4.53 -7.91 -16.50
C VAL A 24 3.43 -7.88 -17.55
N ARG A 25 3.55 -8.75 -18.56
CA ARG A 25 2.54 -8.97 -19.61
C ARG A 25 2.23 -7.72 -20.44
N ARG A 26 3.18 -6.77 -20.49
CA ARG A 26 2.98 -5.43 -21.09
C ARG A 26 1.79 -4.69 -20.50
N ALA A 27 1.44 -4.95 -19.24
CA ALA A 27 0.43 -4.16 -18.55
C ALA A 27 0.95 -2.75 -18.28
N PHE A 28 0.02 -1.79 -18.29
CA PHE A 28 0.32 -0.37 -18.11
C PHE A 28 -0.17 0.16 -16.76
N LEU A 29 0.63 0.99 -16.11
CA LEU A 29 0.25 1.82 -14.96
C LEU A 29 -0.19 3.23 -15.39
N ARG A 30 0.20 3.66 -16.58
CA ARG A 30 -0.22 4.88 -17.27
C ARG A 30 0.30 4.90 -18.70
N GLY A 31 -0.11 5.90 -19.49
CA GLY A 31 0.40 6.13 -20.84
C GLY A 31 -0.47 5.49 -21.92
N LEU A 32 -0.08 5.72 -23.17
CA LEU A 32 -0.74 5.20 -24.35
C LEU A 32 -0.09 3.89 -24.79
N ASP A 33 -0.87 2.84 -24.95
CA ASP A 33 -0.41 1.64 -25.63
C ASP A 33 -0.40 1.87 -27.14
N SER A 34 0.80 2.07 -27.70
CA SER A 34 1.01 2.26 -29.14
C SER A 34 0.44 1.14 -30.03
N ARG A 35 0.22 -0.08 -29.50
CA ARG A 35 -0.29 -1.21 -30.29
C ARG A 35 -1.81 -1.21 -30.42
N THR A 36 -2.49 -0.84 -29.34
CA THR A 36 -3.96 -0.90 -29.27
C THR A 36 -4.61 0.48 -29.35
N GLY A 37 -3.83 1.56 -29.23
CA GLY A 37 -4.32 2.93 -29.09
C GLY A 37 -5.01 3.20 -27.76
N ARG A 38 -5.01 2.24 -26.81
CA ARG A 38 -5.69 2.40 -25.52
C ARG A 38 -4.85 3.27 -24.58
N SER A 39 -5.47 4.30 -24.03
CA SER A 39 -4.87 5.12 -22.98
C SER A 39 -5.14 4.52 -21.60
N TYR A 40 -4.11 4.56 -20.75
CA TYR A 40 -4.14 4.13 -19.36
C TYR A 40 -3.78 5.25 -18.37
N GLU A 41 -3.66 6.51 -18.82
CA GLU A 41 -3.25 7.64 -17.97
C GLU A 41 -4.11 7.81 -16.70
N HIS A 42 -5.38 7.41 -16.74
CA HIS A 42 -6.29 7.45 -15.59
C HIS A 42 -5.81 6.60 -14.40
N ARG A 43 -5.09 5.50 -14.65
CA ARG A 43 -4.56 4.61 -13.59
C ARG A 43 -3.59 5.33 -12.65
N LYS A 44 -2.92 6.39 -13.11
CA LYS A 44 -2.09 7.25 -12.25
C LYS A 44 -2.93 7.85 -11.11
N GLY A 45 -4.16 8.28 -11.40
CA GLY A 45 -5.08 8.83 -10.39
C GLY A 45 -5.44 7.81 -9.32
N TRP A 46 -5.67 6.55 -9.70
CA TRP A 46 -5.93 5.46 -8.74
C TRP A 46 -4.76 5.23 -7.79
N ILE A 47 -3.53 5.25 -8.33
CA ILE A 47 -2.30 5.09 -7.54
C ILE A 47 -2.15 6.28 -6.58
N GLN A 48 -2.33 7.51 -7.06
CA GLN A 48 -2.21 8.72 -6.24
C GLN A 48 -3.21 8.75 -5.09
N ALA A 49 -4.49 8.45 -5.37
CA ALA A 49 -5.53 8.38 -4.34
C ALA A 49 -5.19 7.31 -3.30
N ARG A 50 -4.79 6.11 -3.74
CA ARG A 50 -4.45 5.02 -2.82
C ARG A 50 -3.22 5.34 -1.96
N LEU A 51 -2.21 6.01 -2.51
CA LEU A 51 -1.03 6.45 -1.75
C LEU A 51 -1.43 7.45 -0.66
N LYS A 52 -2.33 8.39 -0.97
CA LYS A 52 -2.83 9.36 0.00
C LYS A 52 -3.55 8.66 1.16
N ASP A 53 -4.46 7.74 0.86
CA ASP A 53 -5.19 6.98 1.88
C ASP A 53 -4.23 6.16 2.76
N MET A 54 -3.27 5.47 2.14
CA MET A 54 -2.31 4.67 2.86
C MET A 54 -1.35 5.50 3.72
N ALA A 55 -0.89 6.65 3.24
CA ALA A 55 -0.02 7.55 4.00
C ALA A 55 -0.74 8.16 5.23
N ALA A 56 -2.07 8.31 5.18
CA ALA A 56 -2.84 8.79 6.32
C ALA A 56 -2.94 7.73 7.45
N SER A 57 -2.97 6.44 7.10
CA SER A 57 -3.17 5.35 8.06
C SER A 57 -1.87 4.68 8.51
N PHE A 58 -0.87 4.53 7.64
CA PHE A 58 0.42 3.92 7.97
C PHE A 58 1.36 4.89 8.70
N GLY A 59 2.32 4.31 9.44
CA GLY A 59 3.49 5.02 9.97
C GLY A 59 4.58 5.17 8.92
N ILE A 60 4.18 5.48 7.68
CA ILE A 60 5.06 5.59 6.52
C ILE A 60 4.72 6.89 5.78
N ASP A 61 5.68 7.80 5.72
CA ASP A 61 5.56 9.01 4.91
C ASP A 61 5.92 8.69 3.45
N VAL A 62 5.18 9.24 2.49
CA VAL A 62 5.52 9.18 1.06
C VAL A 62 6.24 10.48 0.70
N ALA A 63 7.56 10.44 0.56
CA ALA A 63 8.36 11.62 0.24
C ALA A 63 8.23 12.03 -1.22
N THR A 64 8.26 11.05 -2.14
CA THR A 64 7.99 11.28 -3.56
C THR A 64 7.59 9.98 -4.26
N TYR A 65 7.02 10.09 -5.44
CA TYR A 65 6.71 8.96 -6.30
C TYR A 65 6.82 9.33 -7.79
N ALA A 66 7.14 8.35 -8.61
CA ALA A 66 7.08 8.44 -10.07
C ALA A 66 6.34 7.24 -10.64
N VAL A 67 5.21 7.50 -11.29
CA VAL A 67 4.48 6.49 -12.06
C VAL A 67 4.97 6.57 -13.50
N MET A 68 5.59 5.50 -13.97
CA MET A 68 5.99 5.31 -15.36
C MET A 68 4.99 4.37 -16.05
N SER A 69 5.13 4.15 -17.36
CA SER A 69 4.16 3.33 -18.09
C SER A 69 4.06 1.90 -17.57
N ASN A 70 5.16 1.29 -17.13
CA ASN A 70 5.19 -0.12 -16.69
C ASN A 70 5.83 -0.36 -15.33
N HIS A 71 6.16 0.70 -14.58
CA HIS A 71 6.70 0.56 -13.23
C HIS A 71 6.42 1.81 -12.40
N VAL A 72 6.46 1.66 -11.08
CA VAL A 72 6.31 2.75 -10.13
C VAL A 72 7.52 2.80 -9.22
N HIS A 73 8.04 4.00 -8.99
CA HIS A 73 9.03 4.31 -7.98
C HIS A 73 8.37 5.06 -6.83
N LEU A 74 8.69 4.69 -5.60
CA LEU A 74 8.30 5.39 -4.40
C LEU A 74 9.54 5.64 -3.55
N VAL A 75 9.67 6.84 -3.00
CA VAL A 75 10.59 7.12 -1.90
C VAL A 75 9.73 7.29 -0.66
N VAL A 76 9.90 6.39 0.30
CA VAL A 76 9.13 6.36 1.55
C VAL A 76 10.04 6.54 2.75
N ARG A 77 9.51 7.11 3.83
CA ARG A 77 10.22 7.20 5.12
C ARG A 77 9.44 6.43 6.19
N THR A 78 10.12 5.55 6.92
CA THR A 78 9.55 4.88 8.09
C THR A 78 9.45 5.86 9.27
N ARG A 79 8.34 5.82 10.02
CA ARG A 79 8.08 6.68 11.18
C ARG A 79 7.78 5.85 12.43
N PRO A 80 8.77 5.09 12.95
CA PRO A 80 8.57 4.28 14.15
C PRO A 80 8.19 5.12 15.36
N ASP A 81 8.65 6.38 15.42
CA ASP A 81 8.28 7.38 16.43
C ASP A 81 6.76 7.59 16.50
N ARG A 82 6.09 7.69 15.36
CA ARG A 82 4.63 7.83 15.30
C ARG A 82 3.93 6.54 15.72
N VAL A 83 4.38 5.41 15.19
CA VAL A 83 3.76 4.10 15.42
C VAL A 83 3.81 3.72 16.90
N GLN A 84 4.90 4.05 17.59
CA GLN A 84 5.07 3.79 19.02
C GLN A 84 4.18 4.70 19.89
N GLY A 85 3.83 5.90 19.40
CA GLY A 85 2.99 6.85 20.12
C GLY A 85 1.49 6.63 19.99
N TRP A 86 1.04 5.74 19.09
CA TRP A 86 -0.39 5.46 18.91
C TRP A 86 -0.98 4.71 20.08
N SER A 87 -2.20 5.09 20.46
CA SER A 87 -3.01 4.26 21.34
C SER A 87 -3.47 2.97 20.64
N ASP A 88 -4.03 2.07 21.43
CA ASP A 88 -4.59 0.82 20.93
C ASP A 88 -5.81 1.09 20.04
N GLU A 89 -6.66 2.04 20.43
CA GLU A 89 -7.81 2.52 19.66
C GLU A 89 -7.36 3.18 18.36
N GLU A 90 -6.34 4.04 18.39
CA GLU A 90 -5.83 4.69 17.18
C GLU A 90 -5.23 3.66 16.21
N THR A 91 -4.50 2.67 16.72
CA THR A 91 -3.97 1.55 15.92
C THR A 91 -5.11 0.77 15.25
N ALA A 92 -6.16 0.46 16.00
CA ALA A 92 -7.34 -0.24 15.51
C ALA A 92 -8.10 0.59 14.46
N GLU A 93 -8.34 1.88 14.71
CA GLU A 93 -9.02 2.79 13.80
C GLU A 93 -8.27 2.88 12.47
N ARG A 94 -6.96 3.17 12.50
CA ARG A 94 -6.10 3.24 11.29
C ARG A 94 -6.17 1.96 10.46
N TRP A 95 -6.17 0.81 11.12
CA TRP A 95 -6.29 -0.48 10.45
C TRP A 95 -7.67 -0.66 9.79
N LEU A 96 -8.74 -0.38 10.53
CA LEU A 96 -10.11 -0.55 10.04
C LEU A 96 -10.48 0.46 8.94
N THR A 97 -9.88 1.65 8.91
CA THR A 97 -10.01 2.59 7.79
C THR A 97 -9.46 1.99 6.50
N LEU A 98 -8.33 1.28 6.55
CA LEU A 98 -7.74 0.64 5.38
C LEU A 98 -8.39 -0.69 4.99
N PHE A 99 -8.85 -1.43 6.00
CA PHE A 99 -9.46 -2.76 5.88
C PHE A 99 -10.84 -2.75 6.53
N PRO A 100 -11.80 -2.05 5.90
CA PRO A 100 -13.14 -1.88 6.43
C PRO A 100 -13.88 -3.22 6.46
N VAL A 101 -14.54 -3.48 7.58
CA VAL A 101 -15.38 -4.67 7.79
C VAL A 101 -16.75 -4.48 7.15
N GLU A 102 -17.26 -3.25 7.17
CA GLU A 102 -18.54 -2.87 6.58
C GLU A 102 -18.34 -1.99 5.34
N ARG A 103 -19.29 -2.06 4.42
CA ARG A 103 -19.36 -1.21 3.23
C ARG A 103 -20.77 -0.65 3.11
N GLU A 104 -20.86 0.55 2.56
CA GLU A 104 -22.13 1.16 2.16
C GLU A 104 -22.78 0.34 1.03
N GLU A 105 -24.07 0.57 0.77
CA GLU A 105 -24.81 -0.12 -0.31
C GLU A 105 -24.17 0.05 -1.70
N ASP A 106 -23.54 1.22 -1.94
CA ASP A 106 -22.81 1.50 -3.17
C ASP A 106 -21.40 0.89 -3.22
N GLY A 107 -21.01 0.13 -2.19
CA GLY A 107 -19.74 -0.57 -2.06
C GLY A 107 -18.60 0.30 -1.52
N ARG A 108 -18.82 1.58 -1.20
CA ARG A 108 -17.81 2.42 -0.56
C ARG A 108 -17.46 1.90 0.85
N PRO A 109 -16.21 2.06 1.28
CA PRO A 109 -15.80 1.67 2.62
C PRO A 109 -16.53 2.54 3.65
N LYS A 110 -17.17 1.91 4.64
CA LYS A 110 -17.80 2.63 5.75
C LYS A 110 -16.76 3.01 6.78
N ALA A 111 -16.94 4.16 7.42
CA ALA A 111 -16.07 4.58 8.52
C ALA A 111 -16.14 3.57 9.68
N PRO A 112 -15.03 3.27 10.36
CA PRO A 112 -15.02 2.32 11.45
C PRO A 112 -15.95 2.78 12.58
N SER A 113 -16.84 1.88 13.02
CA SER A 113 -17.71 2.16 14.16
C SER A 113 -16.90 2.10 15.46
N ARG A 114 -17.31 2.88 16.46
CA ARG A 114 -16.69 2.87 17.79
C ARG A 114 -16.61 1.46 18.38
N SER A 115 -17.69 0.68 18.25
CA SER A 115 -17.74 -0.71 18.71
C SER A 115 -16.72 -1.61 18.01
N ALA A 116 -16.51 -1.43 16.70
CA ALA A 116 -15.49 -2.20 15.96
C ALA A 116 -14.06 -1.83 16.39
N ILE A 117 -13.81 -0.54 16.65
CA ILE A 117 -12.52 -0.04 17.14
C ILE A 117 -12.24 -0.63 18.53
N GLU A 118 -13.17 -0.48 19.48
CA GLU A 118 -13.03 -0.99 20.85
C GLU A 118 -12.84 -2.52 20.86
N SER A 119 -13.58 -3.25 20.02
CA SER A 119 -13.44 -4.70 19.89
C SER A 119 -12.06 -5.13 19.40
N LEU A 120 -11.47 -4.41 18.44
CA LEU A 120 -10.15 -4.71 17.92
C LEU A 120 -9.03 -4.25 18.88
N ALA A 121 -9.21 -3.10 19.53
CA ALA A 121 -8.27 -2.57 20.52
C ALA A 121 -8.13 -3.54 21.72
N GLY A 122 -9.20 -4.21 22.13
CA GLY A 122 -9.16 -5.24 23.18
C GLY A 122 -8.42 -6.54 22.81
N GLN A 123 -7.96 -6.72 21.57
CA GLN A 123 -7.28 -7.93 21.08
C GLN A 123 -5.76 -7.73 21.05
N SER A 124 -5.12 -7.57 22.21
CA SER A 124 -3.70 -7.17 22.36
C SER A 124 -2.73 -7.87 21.39
N GLY A 125 -2.70 -9.20 21.36
CA GLY A 125 -1.77 -9.94 20.49
C GLY A 125 -2.00 -9.70 18.98
N ARG A 126 -3.25 -9.49 18.56
CA ARG A 126 -3.57 -9.13 17.17
C ARG A 126 -3.19 -7.68 16.89
N LEU A 127 -3.36 -6.81 17.87
CA LEU A 127 -3.10 -5.39 17.75
C LEU A 127 -1.61 -5.09 17.63
N ASP A 128 -0.77 -5.81 18.38
CA ASP A 128 0.70 -5.73 18.25
C ASP A 128 1.17 -6.08 16.84
N GLU A 129 0.58 -7.13 16.27
CA GLU A 129 0.86 -7.51 14.89
C GLU A 129 0.41 -6.40 13.93
N ILE A 130 -0.80 -5.86 14.10
CA ILE A 130 -1.32 -4.75 13.29
C ILE A 130 -0.40 -3.53 13.37
N ARG A 131 0.06 -3.15 14.57
CA ARG A 131 0.97 -2.02 14.78
C ARG A 131 2.28 -2.22 14.02
N SER A 132 2.87 -3.41 14.12
CA SER A 132 4.06 -3.78 13.35
C SER A 132 3.83 -3.71 11.83
N ARG A 133 2.67 -4.17 11.35
CA ARG A 133 2.29 -4.11 9.93
C ARG A 133 2.13 -2.66 9.45
N LEU A 134 1.47 -1.80 10.22
CA LEU A 134 1.25 -0.39 9.89
C LEU A 134 2.56 0.43 9.90
N GLY A 135 3.62 -0.05 10.55
CA GLY A 135 4.96 0.55 10.48
C GLY A 135 5.87 -0.04 9.38
N SER A 136 5.40 -1.03 8.60
CA SER A 136 6.26 -1.80 7.71
C SER A 136 6.17 -1.36 6.24
N VAL A 137 7.33 -1.02 5.65
CA VAL A 137 7.47 -0.76 4.19
C VAL A 137 6.97 -1.93 3.36
N SER A 138 7.21 -3.17 3.80
CA SER A 138 6.75 -4.35 3.06
C SER A 138 5.23 -4.49 3.06
N TRP A 139 4.56 -4.14 4.15
CA TRP A 139 3.10 -4.13 4.22
C TRP A 139 2.51 -2.97 3.43
N PHE A 140 3.13 -1.78 3.50
CA PHE A 140 2.77 -0.65 2.66
C PHE A 140 2.81 -1.04 1.18
N MET A 141 3.96 -1.53 0.70
CA MET A 141 4.10 -1.95 -0.70
C MET A 141 3.19 -3.12 -1.09
N ARG A 142 2.92 -4.06 -0.19
CA ARG A 142 1.94 -5.14 -0.41
C ARG A 142 0.55 -4.57 -0.68
N CYS A 143 0.08 -3.65 0.17
CA CYS A 143 -1.25 -3.06 0.06
C CYS A 143 -1.42 -2.27 -1.24
N LEU A 144 -0.41 -1.48 -1.62
CA LEU A 144 -0.42 -0.75 -2.89
C LEU A 144 -0.43 -1.70 -4.09
N ASN A 145 0.50 -2.66 -4.10
CA ASN A 145 0.65 -3.58 -5.22
C ASN A 145 -0.61 -4.43 -5.41
N GLU A 146 -1.21 -4.93 -4.33
CA GLU A 146 -2.45 -5.71 -4.42
C GLU A 146 -3.60 -4.88 -4.98
N TYR A 147 -3.81 -3.67 -4.46
CA TYR A 147 -4.87 -2.76 -4.91
C TYR A 147 -4.77 -2.49 -6.41
N VAL A 148 -3.58 -2.09 -6.88
CA VAL A 148 -3.34 -1.77 -8.29
C VAL A 148 -3.50 -3.01 -9.16
N ALA A 149 -2.96 -4.17 -8.74
CA ALA A 149 -3.09 -5.41 -9.50
C ALA A 149 -4.55 -5.84 -9.66
N ARG A 150 -5.38 -5.72 -8.61
CA ARG A 150 -6.80 -6.08 -8.66
C ARG A 150 -7.58 -5.16 -9.59
N MET A 151 -7.38 -3.85 -9.47
CA MET A 151 -8.04 -2.85 -10.32
C MET A 151 -7.66 -3.02 -11.80
N ALA A 152 -6.35 -3.11 -12.08
CA ALA A 152 -5.84 -3.25 -13.43
C ALA A 152 -6.24 -4.58 -14.07
N ASN A 153 -6.11 -5.71 -13.35
CA ASN A 153 -6.53 -7.01 -13.89
C ASN A 153 -8.03 -7.05 -14.19
N ARG A 154 -8.86 -6.43 -13.34
CA ARG A 154 -10.31 -6.32 -13.59
C ARG A 154 -10.59 -5.51 -14.85
N GLU A 155 -9.95 -4.35 -15.00
CA GLU A 155 -10.10 -3.50 -16.18
C GLU A 155 -9.55 -4.14 -17.48
N ASP A 156 -8.51 -4.96 -17.36
CA ASP A 156 -7.88 -5.68 -18.48
C ASP A 156 -8.55 -7.03 -18.78
N GLY A 157 -9.60 -7.42 -18.04
CA GLY A 157 -10.25 -8.74 -18.19
C GLY A 157 -9.30 -9.92 -17.96
N CYS A 158 -8.22 -9.71 -17.21
CA CYS A 158 -7.12 -10.65 -17.06
C CYS A 158 -7.16 -11.38 -15.71
N LYS A 159 -6.70 -12.63 -15.70
CA LYS A 159 -6.39 -13.39 -14.47
C LYS A 159 -4.88 -13.56 -14.33
N GLY A 160 -4.42 -13.72 -13.08
CA GLY A 160 -3.02 -14.02 -12.78
C GLY A 160 -2.15 -12.81 -12.45
N ARG A 161 -0.85 -12.95 -12.70
CA ARG A 161 0.20 -12.07 -12.17
C ARG A 161 0.28 -10.73 -12.90
N PHE A 162 0.18 -9.64 -12.14
CA PHE A 162 0.32 -8.27 -12.65
C PHE A 162 1.75 -7.72 -12.48
N TRP A 163 2.39 -8.01 -11.35
CA TRP A 163 3.75 -7.57 -11.03
C TRP A 163 4.80 -8.63 -11.35
N GLU A 164 5.94 -8.24 -11.89
CA GLU A 164 7.07 -9.12 -12.21
C GLU A 164 7.53 -9.94 -11.00
N GLY A 165 7.53 -9.32 -9.84
CA GLY A 165 8.22 -9.78 -8.66
C GLY A 165 7.63 -9.24 -7.38
N ARG A 166 8.32 -9.55 -6.30
CA ARG A 166 8.31 -8.67 -5.14
C ARG A 166 8.94 -7.32 -5.54
N PHE A 167 8.55 -6.24 -4.87
CA PHE A 167 9.17 -4.94 -5.10
C PHE A 167 10.67 -4.97 -4.73
N LYS A 168 11.47 -4.18 -5.45
CA LYS A 168 12.87 -3.90 -5.10
C LYS A 168 12.90 -2.78 -4.07
N CYS A 169 13.83 -2.84 -3.11
CA CYS A 169 14.01 -1.85 -2.06
C CYS A 169 15.49 -1.52 -1.94
N GLN A 170 15.83 -0.24 -1.82
CA GLN A 170 17.17 0.29 -1.58
C GLN A 170 17.08 1.36 -0.49
N ALA A 171 18.07 1.45 0.39
CA ALA A 171 18.18 2.48 1.42
C ALA A 171 19.09 3.61 0.93
#